data_AF-A0A3D4UQQ7-F1
#
_entry.id   AF-A0A3D4UQQ7-F1
#
_cell.length_a   1.000
_cell.length_b   1.000
_cell.length_c   1.000
_cell.angle_alpha   90.00
_cell.angle_beta   90.00
_cell.angle_gamma   90.00
#
_symmetry.space_group_name_H-M   'P 1'
#
loop_
_entity.id
_entity.type
_entity.pdbx_description
1 polymer ?
#
loop_
_entity_poly.entity_id
_entity_poly.type
_entity_poly.pdbx_seq_one_letter_code
_entity_poly.pdbx_strand_id
1 'polypeptide(L)'
;MRTQLLLTFTTKQKLGSTVIKIQNNQDVLYDKIFVLSVDDEDEVLACTYNVEEDRNIPHVENTISVHRKKDSNTLYTINALNQLIRKINNGILDTSYVINWDNYRNSLMLVGPHDPRILETRIYDVIKLK
;
A
#
# COMPACT_ATOMS: atom_id res chain seq x y z
N MET A 1 -3.11 6.30 20.56
CA MET A 1 -3.51 6.64 19.19
C MET A 1 -3.29 5.44 18.30
N ARG A 2 -4.26 5.07 17.46
CA ARG A 2 -4.14 3.95 16.53
C ARG A 2 -3.85 4.54 15.16
N THR A 3 -2.75 4.12 14.54
CA THR A 3 -2.31 4.63 13.23
C THR A 3 -2.69 3.64 12.14
N GLN A 4 -3.11 4.15 10.99
CA GLN A 4 -3.42 3.35 9.81
C GLN A 4 -2.51 3.76 8.65
N LEU A 5 -2.04 2.77 7.88
CA LEU A 5 -1.30 3.01 6.64
C LEU A 5 -2.27 2.94 5.47
N LEU A 6 -2.40 4.06 4.77
CA LEU A 6 -3.23 4.17 3.57
C LEU A 6 -2.36 4.16 2.32
N LEU A 7 -2.99 3.75 1.22
CA LEU A 7 -2.41 3.78 -0.12
C LEU A 7 -3.48 4.26 -1.11
N THR A 8 -3.20 5.36 -1.80
CA THR A 8 -4.06 5.92 -2.84
C THR A 8 -3.44 5.72 -4.20
N PHE A 9 -4.15 5.05 -5.10
CA PHE A 9 -3.70 4.89 -6.49
C PHE A 9 -3.92 6.18 -7.28
N THR A 10 -2.96 6.51 -8.13
CA THR A 10 -3.01 7.66 -9.03
C THR A 10 -2.23 7.37 -10.30
N THR A 11 -2.19 8.35 -11.19
CA THR A 11 -1.32 8.34 -12.36
C THR A 11 -0.32 9.47 -12.25
N LYS A 12 0.80 9.37 -12.99
CA LYS A 12 1.81 10.44 -13.07
C LYS A 12 1.21 11.82 -13.35
N GLN A 13 0.26 11.88 -14.29
CA GLN A 13 -0.43 13.11 -14.68
C GLN A 13 -1.31 13.69 -13.56
N LYS A 14 -1.88 12.84 -12.70
CA LYS A 14 -2.81 13.23 -11.63
C LYS A 14 -2.14 13.38 -10.26
N LEU A 15 -0.86 13.04 -10.13
CA LEU A 15 -0.12 12.99 -8.87
C LEU A 15 -0.32 14.26 -8.01
N GLY A 16 -0.09 15.45 -8.58
CA GLY A 16 -0.25 16.71 -7.84
C GLY A 16 -1.65 16.91 -7.28
N SER A 17 -2.69 16.59 -8.08
CA SER A 17 -4.08 16.69 -7.63
C SER A 17 -4.42 15.66 -6.55
N THR A 18 -3.87 14.45 -6.64
CA THR A 18 -4.04 13.41 -5.62
C THR A 18 -3.41 13.84 -4.30
N VAL A 19 -2.21 14.42 -4.33
CA VAL A 19 -1.51 14.90 -3.12
C VAL A 19 -2.32 15.99 -2.44
N ILE A 20 -2.84 16.97 -3.19
CA ILE A 20 -3.71 18.03 -2.65
C ILE A 20 -4.98 17.42 -2.01
N LYS A 21 -5.61 16.43 -2.68
CA LYS A 21 -6.77 15.73 -2.12
C LYS A 21 -6.43 15.02 -0.81
N ILE A 22 -5.29 14.34 -0.74
CA ILE A 22 -4.83 13.68 0.48
C ILE A 22 -4.65 14.72 1.59
N GLN A 23 -3.91 15.80 1.35
CA GLN A 23 -3.66 16.86 2.32
C GLN A 23 -4.94 17.51 2.85
N ASN A 24 -5.93 17.74 1.98
CA ASN A 24 -7.17 18.41 2.37
C ASN A 24 -8.14 17.49 3.13
N ASN A 25 -8.04 16.17 2.95
CA ASN A 25 -9.01 15.21 3.49
C ASN A 25 -8.43 14.29 4.55
N GLN A 26 -7.12 14.29 4.79
CA GLN A 26 -6.45 13.33 5.67
C GLN A 26 -5.42 14.06 6.53
N ASP A 27 -5.41 13.78 7.83
CA ASP A 27 -4.34 14.25 8.72
C ASP A 27 -3.13 13.32 8.57
N VAL A 28 -2.20 13.69 7.70
CA VAL A 28 -1.04 12.88 7.35
C VAL A 28 0.01 12.97 8.46
N LEU A 29 0.24 11.85 9.12
CA LEU A 29 1.27 11.70 10.14
C LEU A 29 2.68 11.76 9.53
N TYR A 30 3.61 12.29 10.32
CA TYR A 30 5.04 12.42 9.99
C TYR A 30 5.37 13.32 8.79
N ASP A 31 4.39 14.11 8.31
CA ASP A 31 4.54 15.08 7.22
C ASP A 31 5.16 14.47 5.93
N LYS A 32 4.92 13.18 5.66
CA LYS A 32 5.51 12.45 4.53
C LYS A 32 4.49 11.61 3.78
N ILE A 33 4.53 11.72 2.45
CA ILE A 33 3.87 10.82 1.50
C ILE A 33 4.96 10.17 0.65
N PHE A 34 5.01 8.84 0.64
CA PHE A 34 5.87 8.10 -0.26
C PHE A 34 5.11 7.81 -1.55
N VAL A 35 5.71 8.15 -2.69
CA VAL A 35 5.16 7.85 -4.01
C VAL A 35 5.90 6.66 -4.56
N LEU A 36 5.18 5.58 -4.82
CA LEU A 36 5.70 4.35 -5.37
C LEU A 36 5.25 4.24 -6.82
N SER A 37 6.17 3.90 -7.71
CA SER A 37 5.82 3.37 -9.03
C SER A 37 5.42 1.90 -8.87
N VAL A 38 4.36 1.48 -9.57
CA VAL A 38 3.86 0.09 -9.54
C VAL A 38 3.84 -0.57 -10.92
N ASP A 39 4.47 0.09 -11.90
CA ASP A 39 4.70 -0.36 -13.27
C ASP A 39 6.10 0.04 -13.76
N ASP A 40 6.48 -0.46 -14.93
CA ASP A 40 7.81 -0.17 -15.50
C ASP A 40 7.89 1.23 -16.14
N GLU A 41 6.75 1.78 -16.57
CA GLU A 41 6.67 3.07 -17.28
C GLU A 41 6.48 4.28 -16.34
N ASP A 42 6.32 4.06 -15.03
CA ASP A 42 5.98 5.06 -14.02
C ASP A 42 4.66 5.81 -14.33
N GLU A 43 3.74 5.19 -15.06
CA GLU A 43 2.44 5.77 -15.41
C GLU A 43 1.43 5.56 -14.27
N VAL A 44 1.48 4.41 -13.62
CA VAL A 44 0.67 4.09 -12.44
C VAL A 44 1.49 4.28 -11.17
N LEU A 45 1.01 5.16 -10.29
CA LEU A 45 1.66 5.49 -9.03
C LEU A 45 0.76 5.16 -7.84
N ALA A 46 1.38 4.92 -6.69
CA ALA A 46 0.72 4.69 -5.42
C ALA A 46 1.29 5.62 -4.36
N CYS A 47 0.45 6.52 -3.82
CA CYS A 47 0.81 7.39 -2.71
C CYS A 47 0.50 6.67 -1.40
N THR A 48 1.52 6.39 -0.58
CA THR A 48 1.33 5.77 0.74
C THR A 48 1.72 6.71 1.89
N TYR A 49 0.85 6.78 2.89
CA TYR A 49 0.92 7.74 3.98
C TYR A 49 0.23 7.20 5.23
N ASN A 50 0.71 7.64 6.40
CA ASN A 50 0.13 7.24 7.68
C ASN A 50 -0.90 8.28 8.13
N VAL A 51 -1.99 7.84 8.73
CA VAL A 51 -3.02 8.70 9.30
C VAL A 51 -3.38 8.23 10.71
N GLU A 52 -3.99 9.12 11.49
CA GLU A 52 -4.73 8.68 12.67
C GLU A 52 -5.99 7.96 12.24
N GLU A 53 -6.27 6.83 12.86
CA GLU A 53 -7.44 6.04 12.54
C GLU A 53 -8.69 6.67 13.15
N ASP A 54 -9.35 7.51 12.37
CA ASP A 54 -10.62 8.16 12.72
C ASP A 54 -11.70 7.79 11.69
N ARG A 55 -12.88 7.42 12.21
CA ARG A 55 -14.04 6.96 11.44
C ARG A 55 -14.75 8.11 10.70
N ASN A 56 -14.44 9.36 11.04
CA ASN A 56 -15.11 10.54 10.49
C ASN A 56 -14.34 11.21 9.34
N ILE A 57 -13.16 10.70 8.97
CA ILE A 57 -12.33 11.32 7.95
C ILE A 57 -12.90 11.03 6.54
N PRO A 58 -13.03 12.05 5.66
CA PRO A 58 -13.53 11.88 4.31
C PRO A 58 -12.67 10.90 3.50
N HIS A 59 -13.33 9.94 2.83
CA HIS A 59 -12.64 8.97 1.99
C HIS A 59 -12.05 9.63 0.73
N VAL A 60 -10.75 9.45 0.51
CA VAL A 60 -10.11 9.79 -0.76
C VAL A 60 -10.34 8.64 -1.74
N GLU A 61 -10.91 8.91 -2.92
CA GLU A 61 -11.16 7.88 -3.94
C GLU A 61 -9.90 7.06 -4.27
N ASN A 62 -10.09 5.79 -4.65
CA ASN A 62 -9.02 4.84 -4.96
C ASN A 62 -8.02 4.63 -3.81
N THR A 63 -8.46 4.81 -2.57
CA THR A 63 -7.65 4.59 -1.37
C THR A 63 -8.00 3.26 -0.72
N ILE A 64 -6.98 2.49 -0.38
CA ILE A 64 -7.09 1.25 0.37
C ILE A 64 -6.25 1.30 1.65
N SER A 65 -6.67 0.54 2.65
CA SER A 65 -5.83 0.26 3.81
C SER A 65 -4.85 -0.84 3.48
N VAL A 66 -3.59 -0.64 3.84
CA VAL A 66 -2.54 -1.64 3.66
C VAL A 66 -1.76 -1.84 4.97
N HIS A 67 -1.07 -2.96 5.04
CA HIS A 67 -0.08 -3.27 6.06
C HIS A 67 1.30 -3.26 5.41
N ARG A 68 2.35 -3.19 6.24
CA ARG A 68 3.73 -3.18 5.78
C ARG A 68 4.57 -4.19 6.54
N LYS A 69 5.27 -5.05 5.80
CA LYS A 69 6.47 -5.73 6.29
C LYS A 69 7.66 -4.80 6.05
N LYS A 70 8.19 -4.23 7.13
CA LYS A 70 9.23 -3.18 7.06
C LYS A 70 10.53 -3.70 6.44
N ASP A 71 10.98 -4.89 6.85
CA ASP A 71 12.29 -5.47 6.48
C ASP A 71 12.44 -5.73 4.97
N SER A 72 11.33 -6.07 4.31
CA SER A 72 11.26 -6.36 2.88
C SER A 72 10.68 -5.21 2.06
N ASN A 73 10.23 -4.10 2.68
CA ASN A 73 9.44 -3.06 2.03
C ASN A 73 8.22 -3.60 1.26
N THR A 74 7.56 -4.64 1.80
CA THR A 74 6.36 -5.22 1.19
C THR A 74 5.12 -4.56 1.76
N LEU A 75 4.24 -4.07 0.89
CA LEU A 75 2.89 -3.61 1.23
C LEU A 75 1.87 -4.69 0.89
N TYR A 76 0.87 -4.89 1.73
CA TYR A 76 -0.14 -5.92 1.49
C TYR A 76 -1.48 -5.60 2.15
N THR A 77 -2.56 -6.10 1.58
CA THR A 77 -3.85 -6.20 2.29
C THR A 77 -3.94 -7.54 3.04
N ILE A 78 -4.68 -7.61 4.14
CA ILE A 78 -4.86 -8.87 4.90
C ILE A 78 -5.44 -9.97 4.01
N ASN A 79 -6.37 -9.63 3.12
CA ASN A 79 -6.97 -10.59 2.20
C ASN A 79 -5.96 -11.13 1.18
N ALA A 80 -5.07 -10.28 0.66
CA ALA A 80 -3.99 -10.72 -0.23
C ALA A 80 -2.99 -11.62 0.51
N LEU A 81 -2.66 -11.30 1.77
CA LEU A 81 -1.83 -12.15 2.62
C LEU A 81 -2.45 -13.53 2.83
N ASN A 82 -3.76 -13.60 3.10
CA ASN A 82 -4.46 -14.87 3.27
C ASN A 82 -4.45 -15.71 1.99
N GLN A 83 -4.60 -15.09 0.81
CA GLN A 83 -4.45 -15.79 -0.47
C GLN A 83 -3.03 -16.31 -0.65
N LEU A 84 -2.02 -15.50 -0.30
CA LEU A 84 -0.62 -15.93 -0.37
C LEU A 84 -0.36 -17.14 0.52
N ILE A 85 -0.79 -17.10 1.79
CA ILE A 85 -0.61 -18.20 2.74
C ILE A 85 -1.22 -19.47 2.17
N ARG A 86 -2.47 -19.42 1.67
CA ARG A 86 -3.10 -20.58 1.03
C ARG A 86 -2.28 -21.09 -0.15
N LYS A 87 -1.77 -20.21 -1.00
CA LYS A 87 -0.96 -20.58 -2.17
C LYS A 87 0.31 -21.33 -1.79
N ILE A 88 1.04 -20.87 -0.77
CA ILE A 88 2.34 -21.43 -0.37
C ILE A 88 2.24 -22.50 0.72
N ASN A 89 1.05 -22.70 1.30
CA ASN A 89 0.76 -23.67 2.35
C ASN A 89 -0.30 -24.71 1.90
N ASN A 90 -0.19 -25.19 0.66
CA ASN A 90 -1.02 -26.29 0.12
C ASN A 90 -2.55 -26.09 0.27
N GLY A 91 -3.03 -24.85 0.10
CA GLY A 91 -4.44 -24.46 0.21
C GLY A 91 -4.93 -24.14 1.62
N ILE A 92 -4.09 -24.37 2.65
CA ILE A 92 -4.46 -24.20 4.06
C ILE A 92 -4.21 -22.76 4.49
N LEU A 93 -5.23 -22.13 5.06
CA LEU A 93 -5.07 -20.84 5.71
C LEU A 93 -4.62 -21.06 7.16
N ASP A 94 -3.32 -20.90 7.38
CA ASP A 94 -2.70 -20.90 8.71
C ASP A 94 -2.06 -19.53 8.95
N THR A 95 -2.65 -18.73 9.84
CA THR A 95 -2.17 -17.37 10.15
C THR A 95 -0.84 -17.36 10.92
N SER A 96 -0.38 -18.52 11.41
CA SER A 96 0.93 -18.69 12.02
C SER A 96 2.04 -19.05 11.02
N TYR A 97 1.67 -19.28 9.75
CA TYR A 97 2.62 -19.67 8.71
C TYR A 97 3.71 -18.61 8.51
N VAL A 98 4.97 -19.04 8.61
CA VAL A 98 6.13 -18.16 8.45
C VAL A 98 6.42 -17.96 6.96
N ILE A 99 6.11 -16.77 6.46
CA ILE A 99 6.38 -16.39 5.07
C ILE A 99 7.85 -15.99 4.90
N ASN A 100 8.50 -16.51 3.87
CA ASN A 100 9.77 -15.95 3.41
C ASN A 100 9.54 -14.63 2.66
N TRP A 101 9.63 -13.52 3.40
CA TRP A 101 9.36 -12.17 2.88
C TRP A 101 10.37 -11.67 1.86
N ASP A 102 11.56 -12.28 1.76
CA ASP A 102 12.55 -11.91 0.75
C ASP A 102 12.06 -12.16 -0.67
N ASN A 103 11.18 -13.15 -0.85
CA ASN A 103 10.54 -13.45 -2.14
C ASN A 103 9.57 -12.34 -2.62
N TYR A 104 9.20 -11.41 -1.74
CA TYR A 104 8.23 -10.35 -2.01
C TYR A 104 8.81 -8.96 -1.72
N ARG A 105 10.13 -8.84 -1.75
CA ARG A 105 10.83 -7.59 -1.46
C ARG A 105 10.40 -6.49 -2.44
N ASN A 106 10.23 -5.27 -1.92
CA ASN A 106 9.81 -4.08 -2.66
C ASN A 106 8.56 -4.35 -3.53
N SER A 107 7.49 -4.88 -2.94
CA SER A 107 6.26 -5.20 -3.69
C SER A 107 4.99 -4.73 -2.99
N LEU A 108 3.93 -4.57 -3.79
CA LEU A 108 2.56 -4.33 -3.36
C LEU A 108 1.71 -5.56 -3.68
N MET A 109 1.10 -6.14 -2.65
CA MET A 109 0.30 -7.36 -2.75
C MET A 109 -1.19 -7.07 -2.61
N LEU A 110 -1.93 -7.36 -3.66
CA LEU A 110 -3.37 -7.12 -3.79
C LEU A 110 -4.12 -8.44 -4.02
N VAL A 111 -5.41 -8.42 -3.70
CA VAL A 111 -6.29 -9.57 -3.95
C VAL A 111 -6.44 -9.77 -5.46
N GLY A 112 -6.24 -10.99 -5.93
CA GLY A 112 -6.54 -11.38 -7.31
C GLY A 112 -7.66 -12.42 -7.39
N PRO A 113 -8.08 -12.81 -8.62
CA PRO A 113 -9.18 -13.76 -8.83
C PRO A 113 -8.93 -15.17 -8.26
N HIS A 114 -7.67 -15.61 -8.26
CA HIS A 114 -7.26 -16.94 -7.79
C HIS A 114 -6.10 -16.82 -6.80
N ASP A 115 -5.06 -16.11 -7.22
CA ASP A 115 -3.85 -15.84 -6.46
C ASP A 115 -3.71 -14.34 -6.17
N PRO A 116 -2.91 -13.96 -5.15
CA PRO A 116 -2.62 -12.55 -4.93
C PRO A 116 -1.85 -11.98 -6.13
N ARG A 117 -2.21 -10.76 -6.54
CA ARG A 117 -1.42 -9.98 -7.50
C ARG A 117 -0.26 -9.35 -6.74
N ILE A 118 0.95 -9.58 -7.23
CA ILE A 118 2.18 -9.01 -6.67
C ILE A 118 2.71 -8.04 -7.72
N LEU A 119 2.77 -6.76 -7.37
CA LEU A 119 3.31 -5.70 -8.20
C LEU A 119 4.67 -5.32 -7.62
N GLU A 120 5.71 -5.30 -8.45
CA GLU A 120 6.98 -4.71 -8.04
C GLU A 120 6.81 -3.20 -7.82
N THR A 121 7.55 -2.67 -6.85
CA THR A 121 7.47 -1.26 -6.49
C THR A 121 8.83 -0.63 -6.46
N ARG A 122 8.91 0.60 -6.96
CA ARG A 122 10.11 1.44 -6.88
C ARG A 122 9.73 2.77 -6.25
N ILE A 123 10.61 3.34 -5.43
CA ILE A 123 10.39 4.70 -4.93
C ILE A 123 10.48 5.65 -6.12
N TYR A 124 9.38 6.33 -6.41
CA TYR A 124 9.31 7.38 -7.42
C TYR A 124 9.66 8.74 -6.80
N ASP A 125 9.06 9.07 -5.65
CA ASP A 125 9.31 10.32 -4.95
C ASP A 125 8.96 10.22 -3.45
N VAL A 126 9.43 11.19 -2.66
CA VAL A 126 9.05 11.38 -1.25
C VAL A 126 8.65 12.82 -1.04
N ILE A 127 7.34 13.04 -0.92
CA ILE A 127 6.75 14.37 -0.75
C ILE A 127 6.73 14.72 0.73
N LYS A 128 7.32 15.87 1.07
CA LYS A 128 7.24 16.47 2.40
C LYS A 128 6.14 17.51 2.43
N LEU A 129 5.31 17.48 3.48
CA LEU A 129 4.16 18.38 3.61
C LEU A 129 4.49 19.67 4.39
N LYS A 130 5.70 19.74 4.98
CA LYS A 130 6.29 20.90 5.65
C LYS A 130 7.74 21.11 5.23
#